data_AF-A0A4S1E3Z8-F1
#
_entry.id   AF-A0A4S1E3Z8-F1
#
_cell.length_a   1.000
_cell.length_b   1.000
_cell.length_c   1.000
_cell.angle_alpha   90.00
_cell.angle_beta   90.00
_cell.angle_gamma   90.00
#
_symmetry.space_group_name_H-M   'P 1'
#
loop_
_entity.id
_entity.type
_entity.pdbx_description
1 polymer ?
#
loop_
_entity_poly.entity_id
_entity_poly.type
_entity_poly.pdbx_seq_one_letter_code
_entity_poly.pdbx_strand_id
1 'polypeptide(L)' 'VLPGYTLKDSQRYPHVDWQNRLPMPPLGRFGQPDDVAGAVAYLLSSHARYVTGQKLSIDGGLRLG' A
#
# COMPACT_ATOMS: atom_id res chain seq x y z
N VAL A 1 3.34 5.57 6.92
CA VAL A 1 2.93 4.32 6.24
C VAL A 1 3.99 3.92 5.22
N LEU A 2 4.15 2.63 4.94
CA LEU A 2 5.09 2.09 3.96
C LEU A 2 4.31 1.31 2.88
N PRO A 3 3.95 1.95 1.76
CA PRO A 3 3.25 1.28 0.67
C PRO A 3 4.11 0.18 0.03
N GLY A 4 3.46 -0.90 -0.39
CA GLY A 4 3.98 -1.85 -1.37
C GLY A 4 3.65 -1.44 -2.80
N TYR A 5 3.57 -2.41 -3.70
CA TYR A 5 3.13 -2.18 -5.07
C TYR A 5 1.67 -1.71 -5.07
N THR A 6 1.50 -0.40 -5.31
CA THR A 6 0.21 0.29 -5.34
C THR A 6 -0.01 0.82 -6.74
N LEU A 7 -1.13 0.43 -7.35
CA LEU A 7 -1.51 0.84 -8.67
C LEU A 7 -1.68 2.36 -8.70
N LYS A 8 -1.01 2.97 -9.67
CA LYS A 8 -1.25 4.36 -10.06
C LYS A 8 -2.13 4.37 -11.29
N ASP A 9 -2.79 5.50 -11.51
CA ASP A 9 -3.54 5.74 -12.73
C ASP A 9 -2.71 5.36 -13.97
N SER A 10 -3.16 4.32 -14.66
CA SER A 10 -2.48 3.75 -15.81
C SER A 10 -2.59 4.63 -17.04
N GLN A 11 -3.59 5.51 -17.13
CA GLN A 11 -3.64 6.53 -18.19
C GLN A 11 -2.48 7.51 -18.05
N ARG A 12 -2.07 7.80 -16.80
CA ARG A 12 -0.97 8.70 -16.51
C ARG A 12 0.40 8.03 -16.56
N TYR A 13 0.46 6.71 -16.35
CA TYR A 13 1.70 5.92 -16.34
C TYR A 13 1.56 4.60 -17.13
N PRO A 14 1.52 4.65 -18.48
CA PRO A 14 1.21 3.50 -19.32
C PRO A 14 2.34 2.47 -19.47
N HIS A 15 3.55 2.76 -18.98
CA HIS A 15 4.76 1.97 -19.24
C HIS A 15 5.06 0.91 -18.17
N VAL A 16 4.21 0.76 -17.15
CA VAL A 16 4.40 -0.25 -16.11
C VAL A 16 3.47 -1.42 -16.36
N ASP A 17 4.02 -2.50 -16.90
CA ASP A 17 3.37 -3.80 -16.93
C ASP A 17 3.47 -4.45 -15.54
N TRP A 18 2.54 -4.08 -14.66
CA TRP A 18 2.51 -4.50 -13.26
C TRP A 18 2.45 -6.02 -13.11
N GLN A 19 1.68 -6.70 -13.96
CA GLN A 19 1.44 -8.13 -13.86
C GLN A 19 2.67 -8.94 -14.22
N ASN A 20 3.45 -8.51 -15.22
CA ASN A 20 4.61 -9.25 -15.67
C ASN A 20 5.94 -8.83 -15.01
N ARG A 21 5.99 -7.67 -14.35
CA ARG A 21 7.26 -7.13 -13.82
C ARG A 21 7.41 -7.20 -12.30
N LEU A 22 6.33 -7.39 -11.55
CA LEU A 22 6.35 -7.31 -10.09
C LEU A 22 5.77 -8.61 -9.49
N PRO A 23 6.33 -9.08 -8.36
CA PRO A 23 5.76 -10.24 -7.70
C PRO A 23 4.37 -9.90 -7.18
N MET A 24 3.45 -10.84 -7.37
CA MET A 24 2.08 -10.73 -6.88
C MET A 24 2.10 -10.74 -5.34
N PRO A 25 1.46 -9.77 -4.65
CA PRO A 25 1.30 -9.82 -3.21
C PRO A 25 0.57 -11.10 -2.77
N PRO A 26 0.87 -11.67 -1.59
CA PRO A 26 0.13 -12.80 -1.03
C PRO A 26 -1.40 -12.60 -0.96
N LEU A 27 -1.85 -11.35 -0.81
CA LEU A 27 -3.27 -10.98 -0.88
C LEU A 27 -3.91 -11.20 -2.28
N GLY A 28 -3.13 -11.55 -3.30
CA GLY A 28 -3.59 -11.87 -4.65
C GLY A 28 -3.94 -10.65 -5.51
N ARG A 29 -3.67 -9.44 -5.04
CA ARG A 29 -3.86 -8.19 -5.79
C ARG A 29 -2.83 -7.13 -5.42
N PHE A 30 -2.52 -6.25 -6.36
CA PHE A 30 -1.82 -5.00 -6.06
C PHE A 30 -2.70 -4.07 -5.21
N GLY A 31 -2.06 -3.20 -4.43
CA GLY A 31 -2.75 -2.19 -3.65
C GLY A 31 -3.40 -1.13 -4.54
N GLN A 32 -4.46 -0.51 -4.06
CA GLN A 32 -5.07 0.70 -4.61
C GLN A 32 -4.67 1.91 -3.77
N PRO A 33 -4.73 3.14 -4.32
CA PRO A 33 -4.45 4.35 -3.55
C PRO A 33 -5.26 4.44 -2.25
N ASP A 34 -6.51 3.97 -2.27
CA ASP A 34 -7.42 3.98 -1.12
C ASP A 34 -6.97 3.05 0.01
N ASP A 35 -6.29 1.93 -0.30
CA ASP A 35 -5.73 1.03 0.72
C ASP A 35 -4.66 1.76 1.57
N VAL A 36 -3.85 2.62 0.92
CA VAL A 36 -2.84 3.44 1.59
C VAL A 36 -3.51 4.61 2.33
N ALA A 37 -4.48 5.26 1.68
CA ALA A 37 -5.19 6.39 2.26
C ALA A 37 -5.91 6.01 3.55
N GLY A 38 -6.54 4.84 3.62
CA GLY A 38 -7.20 4.35 4.85
C GLY A 38 -6.22 4.21 6.02
N ALA A 39 -5.02 3.68 5.78
CA ALA A 39 -3.99 3.58 6.81
C ALA A 39 -3.47 4.95 7.28
N VAL A 40 -3.33 5.91 6.36
CA VAL A 40 -2.99 7.30 6.70
C VAL A 40 -4.11 7.93 7.53
N ALA A 41 -5.36 7.76 7.12
CA ALA A 41 -6.53 8.28 7.83
C ALA A 41 -6.63 7.71 9.24
N TYR A 42 -6.36 6.42 9.44
CA TYR A 42 -6.27 5.82 10.78
C TYR A 42 -5.23 6.52 11.65
N LEU A 43 -4.01 6.71 11.15
CA LEU A 43 -2.92 7.36 11.90
C LEU A 43 -3.21 8.83 12.22
N LEU A 44 -4.02 9.51 11.39
CA LEU A 44 -4.46 10.89 11.63
C LEU A 44 -5.69 10.97 12.55
N SER A 45 -6.36 9.85 12.80
CA SER A 45 -7.59 9.82 13.60
C SER A 45 -7.32 9.77 15.11
N SER A 46 -8.35 10.05 15.90
CA SER A 46 -8.32 9.91 17.37
C SER A 46 -8.07 8.49 17.86
N HIS A 47 -8.28 7.47 17.01
CA HIS A 47 -8.00 6.07 17.33
C HIS A 47 -6.49 5.81 17.49
N ALA A 48 -5.64 6.59 16.81
CA ALA A 48 -4.19 6.46 16.86
C ALA A 48 -3.54 7.39 17.90
N ARG A 49 -4.28 8.00 18.84
CA ARG A 49 -3.78 9.05 19.76
C ARG A 49 -2.56 8.68 20.62
N TYR A 50 -2.25 7.40 20.76
CA TYR A 50 -1.11 6.90 21.53
C TYR A 50 -0.13 6.07 20.66
N VAL A 51 -0.31 6.10 19.35
CA VAL A 51 0.55 5.39 18.38
C VAL A 51 1.57 6.39 17.83
N THR A 52 2.82 6.24 18.24
CA THR A 52 3.93 7.08 17.78
C THR A 52 5.15 6.23 17.40
N GLY A 53 5.99 6.76 16.50
CA GLY A 53 7.21 6.10 16.02
C GLY A 53 6.99 4.85 15.16
N GLN A 54 5.75 4.49 14.83
CA GLN A 54 5.45 3.24 14.13
C GLN A 54 5.55 3.38 12.61
N LYS A 55 6.06 2.32 11.98
CA LYS A 55 6.01 2.11 10.52
C LYS A 55 4.95 1.06 10.23
N LEU A 56 3.89 1.46 9.54
CA LEU A 56 2.80 0.56 9.13
C LEU A 56 2.94 0.19 7.65
N SER A 57 3.27 -1.08 7.37
CA SER A 57 3.38 -1.64 6.01
C SER A 57 2.00 -1.90 5.41
N ILE A 58 1.79 -1.40 4.19
CA ILE A 58 0.55 -1.57 3.42
C ILE A 58 0.94 -2.16 2.07
N ASP A 59 1.19 -3.47 2.05
CA ASP A 59 1.82 -4.13 0.89
C ASP A 59 1.21 -5.49 0.54
N GLY A 60 0.04 -5.82 1.10
CA GLY A 60 -0.64 -7.08 0.80
C GLY A 60 0.15 -8.34 1.20
N GLY A 61 1.12 -8.21 2.12
CA GLY A 61 1.93 -9.32 2.62
C GLY A 61 3.29 -9.49 1.95
N LEU A 62 3.70 -8.57 1.06
CA LEU A 62 4.97 -8.70 0.32
C LEU A 62 6.21 -8.71 1.21
N ARG A 63 6.15 -8.05 2.37
CA ARG A 63 7.27 -7.98 3.33
C ARG A 63 7.07 -8.89 4.53
N LEU A 64 6.24 -9.93 4.42
CA LEU A 64 6.19 -10.98 5.43
C LEU A 64 7.50 -11.78 5.37
N GLY A 65 8.50 -11.30 6.11
CA GLY A 65 9.84 -11.84 6.31
C GLY A 65 10.51 -11.15 7.48
#